data_AF-A0A972R9D9-F1
#
_entry.id   AF-A0A972R9D9-F1
#
_cell.length_a   1.000
_cell.length_b   1.000
_cell.length_c   1.000
_cell.angle_alpha   90.00
_cell.angle_beta   90.00
_cell.angle_gamma   90.00
#
_symmetry.space_group_name_H-M   'P 1'
#
loop_
_entity.id
_entity.type
_entity.pdbx_description
1 polymer ?
#
loop_
_entity_poly.entity_id
_entity_poly.type
_entity_poly.pdbx_seq_one_letter_code
_entity_poly.pdbx_strand_id
1 'polypeptide(L)'
;MGLLFFFSRVCLTREERVIPAKRELVKTLELTDLAIWTEARYTRHPSQADCFTPFQDSPSAFEHFPAGSILAPGRPADSTTTLQIRR
;
A
#
# COMPACT_ATOMS: atom_id res chain seq x y z
N MET A 1 9.09 25.67 -0.78
CA MET A 1 8.04 24.92 -1.52
C MET A 1 8.34 24.81 -3.01
N GLY A 2 8.66 25.89 -3.74
CA GLY A 2 8.94 25.82 -5.20
C GLY A 2 10.06 24.86 -5.63
N LEU A 3 11.15 24.75 -4.85
CA LEU A 3 12.25 23.82 -5.15
C LEU A 3 11.84 22.34 -5.03
N LEU A 4 10.98 22.02 -4.06
CA LEU A 4 10.42 20.68 -3.86
C LEU A 4 9.49 20.29 -5.01
N PHE A 5 8.63 21.22 -5.45
CA PHE A 5 7.77 20.99 -6.62
C PHE A 5 8.58 20.83 -7.92
N PHE A 6 9.66 21.59 -8.07
CA PHE A 6 10.56 21.46 -9.21
C PHE A 6 11.28 20.11 -9.22
N PHE A 7 11.87 19.71 -8.09
CA PHE A 7 12.49 18.39 -7.94
C PHE A 7 11.50 17.25 -8.19
N SER A 8 10.28 17.37 -7.65
CA SER A 8 9.19 16.43 -7.91
C SER A 8 8.89 16.33 -9.40
N ARG A 9 8.79 17.45 -10.12
CA ARG A 9 8.59 17.44 -11.59
C ARG A 9 9.74 16.79 -12.36
N VAL A 10 10.99 17.06 -11.96
CA VAL A 10 12.16 16.46 -12.62
C VAL A 10 12.22 14.95 -12.35
N CYS A 11 11.85 14.50 -11.16
CA CYS A 11 11.78 13.07 -10.84
C CYS A 11 10.65 12.37 -11.62
N LEU A 12 9.44 12.97 -11.63
CA LEU A 12 8.27 12.42 -12.33
C LEU A 12 8.50 12.25 -13.83
N THR A 13 9.14 13.23 -14.49
CA THR A 13 9.46 13.16 -15.93
C THR A 13 10.52 12.10 -16.25
N ARG A 14 11.44 11.83 -15.32
CA ARG A 14 12.38 10.72 -15.42
C ARG A 14 11.66 9.38 -15.24
N GLU A 15 10.75 9.30 -14.27
CA GLU A 15 9.93 8.12 -13.99
C GLU A 15 9.06 7.72 -15.20
N GLU A 16 8.42 8.69 -15.88
CA GLU A 16 7.54 8.46 -17.03
C GLU A 16 8.18 7.60 -18.13
N ARG A 17 9.48 7.78 -18.38
CA ARG A 17 10.21 7.01 -19.38
C ARG A 17 10.49 5.57 -18.96
N VAL A 18 10.50 5.30 -17.65
CA VAL A 18 10.90 4.01 -17.06
C VAL A 18 9.68 3.18 -16.65
N ILE A 19 8.53 3.82 -16.42
CA ILE A 19 7.26 3.14 -16.06
C ILE A 19 6.84 2.04 -17.05
N PRO A 20 6.92 2.21 -18.38
CA PRO A 20 6.54 1.15 -19.32
C PRO A 20 7.40 -0.12 -19.17
N ALA A 21 8.72 0.04 -19.08
CA ALA A 21 9.65 -1.07 -18.89
C ALA A 21 9.46 -1.75 -17.52
N LYS A 22 9.20 -0.97 -16.46
CA LYS A 22 8.85 -1.52 -15.14
C LYS A 22 7.53 -2.30 -15.16
N ARG A 23 6.51 -1.83 -15.88
CA ARG A 23 5.23 -2.54 -16.05
C ARG A 23 5.40 -3.87 -16.77
N GLU A 24 6.21 -3.89 -17.83
CA GLU A 24 6.53 -5.13 -18.56
C GLU A 24 7.28 -6.12 -17.67
N LEU A 25 8.28 -5.65 -16.92
CA LEU A 25 9.02 -6.47 -15.96
C LEU A 25 8.11 -7.07 -14.88
N VAL A 26 7.21 -6.27 -14.29
CA VAL A 26 6.22 -6.72 -13.31
C VAL A 26 5.31 -7.79 -13.90
N LYS A 27 4.84 -7.59 -15.14
CA LYS A 27 4.00 -8.56 -15.84
C LYS A 27 4.72 -9.88 -16.13
N THR A 28 5.97 -9.82 -16.58
CA THR A 28 6.78 -11.01 -16.91
C THR A 28 7.15 -11.81 -15.67
N LEU A 29 7.43 -11.13 -14.56
CA LEU A 29 7.81 -11.77 -13.30
C LEU A 29 6.60 -12.12 -12.41
N GLU A 30 5.38 -11.83 -12.89
CA GLU A 30 4.14 -12.00 -12.13
C GLU A 30 4.22 -11.37 -10.73
N LEU A 31 4.93 -10.25 -10.63
CA LEU A 31 5.06 -9.54 -9.36
C LEU A 31 3.69 -8.99 -8.98
N THR A 32 3.28 -9.29 -7.77
CA THR A 32 2.07 -8.76 -7.15
C THR A 32 2.17 -7.20 -7.15
N ASP A 33 1.04 -6.47 -7.30
CA ASP A 33 0.87 -5.00 -7.14
C ASP A 33 2.06 -4.32 -6.44
N LEU A 34 2.49 -3.24 -7.08
CA LEU A 34 3.59 -2.40 -6.67
C LEU A 34 3.53 -2.14 -5.15
N ALA A 35 4.56 -2.57 -4.42
CA ALA A 35 4.74 -2.16 -3.05
C ALA A 35 5.14 -0.69 -3.00
N ILE A 36 4.13 0.19 -2.96
CA ILE A 36 4.30 1.64 -2.92
C ILE A 36 5.10 2.05 -1.67
N TRP A 37 4.98 1.28 -0.58
CA TRP A 37 5.77 1.42 0.64
C TRP A 37 6.21 0.07 1.17
N THR A 38 7.43 -0.02 1.72
CA THR A 38 7.95 -1.25 2.35
C THR A 38 7.71 -1.31 3.85
N GLU A 39 7.28 -0.19 4.43
CA GLU A 39 7.29 0.09 5.87
C GLU A 39 6.04 -0.52 6.56
N ALA A 40 4.91 0.20 6.53
CA ALA A 40 3.65 -0.27 7.11
C ALA A 40 3.10 -1.48 6.31
N ARG A 41 2.86 -2.59 6.99
CA ARG A 41 2.50 -3.89 6.38
C ARG A 41 1.25 -3.81 5.49
N TYR A 42 0.24 -3.03 5.88
CA TYR A 42 -0.99 -2.87 5.11
C TYR A 42 -0.86 -1.89 3.92
N THR A 43 0.28 -1.21 3.79
CA THR A 43 0.55 -0.28 2.69
C THR A 43 1.42 -0.88 1.58
N ARG A 44 2.00 -2.07 1.82
CA ARG A 44 2.81 -2.82 0.85
C ARG A 44 2.00 -3.39 -0.30
N HIS A 45 0.76 -3.75 -0.06
CA HIS A 45 -0.05 -4.35 -1.09
C HIS A 45 -1.52 -4.13 -0.73
N PRO A 46 -2.08 -2.94 -1.00
CA PRO A 46 -3.38 -2.55 -0.46
C PRO A 46 -4.51 -3.53 -0.78
N SER A 47 -4.42 -4.27 -1.89
CA SER A 47 -5.38 -5.30 -2.32
C SER A 47 -5.21 -6.66 -1.63
N GLN A 48 -4.07 -6.94 -0.98
CA GLN A 48 -3.73 -8.21 -0.30
C GLN A 48 -3.45 -8.00 1.20
N ALA A 49 -3.37 -6.74 1.63
CA ALA A 49 -3.22 -6.38 3.02
C ALA A 49 -4.44 -6.83 3.81
N ASP A 50 -4.22 -7.56 4.91
CA ASP A 50 -5.27 -7.88 5.85
C ASP A 50 -5.74 -6.60 6.57
N CYS A 51 -7.06 -6.42 6.68
CA CYS A 51 -7.70 -5.30 7.38
C CYS A 51 -7.34 -5.25 8.88
N PHE A 52 -6.91 -6.36 9.48
CA PHE A 52 -6.53 -6.41 10.91
C PHE A 52 -5.05 -6.09 11.18
N THR A 53 -4.22 -6.04 10.13
CA THR A 53 -2.79 -5.69 10.21
C THR A 53 -2.47 -4.46 11.06
N PRO A 54 -3.23 -3.34 11.00
CA PRO A 54 -2.93 -2.13 11.77
C PRO A 54 -3.00 -2.31 13.30
N PHE A 55 -3.59 -3.40 13.79
CA PHE A 55 -3.81 -3.66 15.22
C PHE A 55 -3.01 -4.86 15.75
N GLN A 56 -2.05 -5.39 14.98
CA GLN A 56 -1.32 -6.60 15.34
C GLN A 56 -0.23 -6.41 16.41
N ASP A 57 0.18 -5.17 16.71
CA ASP A 57 1.23 -4.92 17.71
C ASP A 57 0.67 -4.97 19.14
N SER A 58 -0.13 -3.99 19.54
CA SER A 58 -0.90 -4.03 20.80
C SER A 58 -2.10 -3.07 20.74
N PRO A 59 -3.15 -3.29 21.56
CA PRO A 59 -4.21 -2.29 21.73
C PRO A 59 -3.59 -0.93 22.08
N SER A 60 -3.98 0.12 21.35
CA SER A 60 -3.45 1.50 21.50
C SER A 60 -1.98 1.71 21.13
N ALA A 61 -1.29 0.76 20.50
CA ALA A 61 0.02 1.03 19.90
C ALA A 61 -0.12 2.03 18.75
N PHE A 62 0.78 3.01 18.70
CA PHE A 62 0.88 3.92 17.56
C PHE A 62 1.71 3.28 16.46
N GLU A 63 1.22 3.35 15.23
CA GLU A 63 1.99 2.98 14.04
C GLU A 63 3.21 3.91 13.92
N HIS A 64 4.41 3.33 13.85
CA HIS A 64 5.66 4.08 13.80
C HIS A 64 6.09 4.39 12.36
N PHE A 65 5.49 3.71 11.38
CA PHE A 65 5.82 3.90 9.97
C PHE A 65 5.07 5.10 9.36
N PRO A 66 5.77 6.10 8.80
CA PRO A 66 5.17 7.23 8.09
C PRO A 66 4.11 6.84 7.07
N ALA A 67 4.30 5.72 6.37
CA ALA A 67 3.36 5.20 5.38
C ALA A 67 1.93 5.01 5.92
N GLY A 68 1.80 4.67 7.21
CA GLY A 68 0.50 4.50 7.87
C GLY A 68 -0.31 5.79 8.02
N SER A 69 0.34 6.96 7.91
CA SER A 69 -0.36 8.26 7.90
C SER A 69 -0.91 8.67 6.53
N ILE A 70 -0.45 8.01 5.46
CA ILE A 70 -0.83 8.34 4.06
C ILE A 70 -2.01 7.49 3.60
N LEU A 71 -2.00 6.20 3.94
CA LEU A 71 -3.07 5.27 3.62
C LEU A 71 -3.79 4.87 4.91
N ALA A 72 -5.06 5.26 5.03
CA ALA A 72 -5.88 4.77 6.13
C ALA A 72 -6.05 3.24 6.01
N PRO A 73 -6.11 2.51 7.13
CA PRO A 73 -6.43 1.10 7.09
C PRO A 73 -7.77 0.85 6.41
N GLY A 74 -7.86 -0.24 5.66
CA GLY A 74 -9.08 -0.64 4.97
C GLY A 74 -10.26 -0.74 5.95
N ARG A 75 -11.45 -0.31 5.51
CA ARG A 75 -12.66 -0.43 6.33
C ARG A 75 -12.90 -1.92 6.64
N PRO A 76 -13.05 -2.34 7.91
CA PRO A 76 -13.45 -3.70 8.21
C PRO A 76 -14.79 -3.98 7.52
N ALA A 77 -14.91 -5.15 6.89
CA ALA A 77 -16.16 -5.56 6.25
C ALA A 77 -17.30 -5.49 7.29
N ASP A 78 -18.46 -4.96 6.89
CA ASP A 78 -19.60 -4.83 7.79
C ASP A 78 -19.87 -6.21 8.43
N SER A 79 -19.89 -6.22 9.77
CA SER A 79 -19.91 -7.42 10.63
C SER A 79 -21.19 -8.26 10.53
N THR A 80 -22.04 -8.00 9.53
CA THR A 80 -23.26 -8.76 9.22
C THR A 80 -22.99 -9.88 8.20
N THR A 81 -21.73 -10.27 7.99
CA THR A 81 -21.45 -11.54 7.31
C THR A 81 -21.55 -12.67 8.33
N THR A 82 -22.78 -13.14 8.56
CA THR A 82 -23.03 -14.42 9.25
C THR A 82 -22.28 -15.50 8.48
N LEU A 83 -21.17 -15.98 9.04
CA LEU A 83 -20.41 -17.11 8.50
C LEU A 83 -21.32 -18.34 8.59
N GLN A 84 -22.08 -18.60 7.54
CA GLN A 84 -22.89 -19.81 7.41
C GLN A 84 -21.93 -20.98 7.19
N ILE A 85 -21.46 -21.57 8.29
CA ILE A 85 -20.73 -22.82 8.28
C ILE A 85 -21.69 -23.90 7.78
N ARG A 86 -21.63 -24.19 6.48
CA ARG A 86 -22.28 -25.39 5.93
C ARG A 86 -21.46 -26.59 6.35
N ARG A 87 -22.10 -27.45 7.15
CA ARG A 87 -21.59 -28.73 7.63
C ARG A 87 -21.70 -29.79 6.55
#